data_AF-A0AAV2ZDB2-F1
#
_entry.id   AF-A0AAV2ZDB2-F1
#
_cell.length_a   1.000
_cell.length_b   1.000
_cell.length_c   1.000
_cell.angle_alpha   90.00
_cell.angle_beta   90.00
_cell.angle_gamma   90.00
#
_symmetry.space_group_name_H-M   'P 1'
#
loop_
_entity.id
_entity.type
_entity.pdbx_description
1 polymer ?
#
loop_
_entity_poly.entity_id
_entity_poly.type
_entity_poly.pdbx_seq_one_letter_code
_entity_poly.pdbx_strand_id
1 'polypeptide(L)'
;MMHTRVLLALTMALAAVQSVVAVTPAHHLRSLLASEQPTTSTPQSAKTVQVEWTASEDTTQFAMKPIKKIVGDEAVVVYYDTALNSQAASESATVTFDVRTSANCVVSICGGASRWVIGSQEQCFDLFIAPKSSDASGTSVIRGVKAAYDSNRQIASQFFLKFDGKNFIDGSLCEYEVISGTKTVSSSPVATGSSAVATS
;
A
#
# COMPACT_ATOMS: atom_id res chain seq x y z
N MET A 1 -20.26 33.08 66.64
CA MET A 1 -19.34 32.67 67.73
C MET A 1 -18.44 31.56 67.21
N MET A 2 -17.22 31.43 67.77
CA MET A 2 -16.08 30.55 67.40
C MET A 2 -15.19 31.13 66.29
N HIS A 3 -14.18 31.97 66.56
CA HIS A 3 -12.88 31.77 67.24
C HIS A 3 -12.06 30.60 66.70
N THR A 4 -10.94 30.88 66.03
CA THR A 4 -9.63 30.30 66.39
C THR A 4 -8.52 31.24 65.92
N ARG A 5 -7.71 31.72 66.87
CA ARG A 5 -6.41 32.38 66.66
C ARG A 5 -5.32 31.31 66.82
N VAL A 6 -4.16 31.52 66.19
CA VAL A 6 -2.83 31.67 66.82
C VAL A 6 -1.74 31.30 65.80
N LEU A 7 -0.81 32.25 65.60
CA LEU A 7 0.46 32.14 64.90
C LEU A 7 1.44 31.21 65.63
N LEU A 8 2.42 30.64 64.91
CA LEU A 8 3.82 30.73 65.31
C LEU A 8 4.76 30.59 64.10
N ALA A 9 5.83 31.37 64.11
CA ALA A 9 6.88 31.48 63.10
C ALA A 9 8.20 30.84 63.59
N LEU A 10 9.16 30.66 62.66
CA LEU A 10 10.65 30.49 62.75
C LEU A 10 11.11 29.33 61.81
N THR A 11 12.23 29.30 61.08
CA THR A 11 13.44 30.14 60.90
C THR A 11 14.30 29.56 59.75
N MET A 12 15.03 30.43 59.02
CA MET A 12 16.38 30.28 58.36
C MET A 12 16.64 29.11 57.36
N ALA A 13 17.49 29.17 56.33
CA ALA A 13 18.77 29.86 56.13
C ALA A 13 19.13 30.06 54.63
N LEU A 14 20.11 30.93 54.39
CA LEU A 14 20.75 31.27 53.11
C LEU A 14 21.50 30.11 52.44
N ALA A 15 21.57 30.11 51.10
CA ALA A 15 22.77 29.72 50.36
C ALA A 15 22.92 30.61 49.11
N ALA A 16 24.02 31.35 49.04
CA ALA A 16 24.49 32.06 47.85
C ALA A 16 25.47 31.15 47.10
N VAL A 17 25.35 31.03 45.77
CA VAL A 17 26.48 30.71 44.90
C VAL A 17 26.29 31.41 43.56
N GLN A 18 27.13 32.42 43.33
CA GLN A 18 27.49 32.93 42.01
C GLN A 18 28.34 31.88 41.29
N SER A 19 28.21 31.76 39.96
CA SER A 19 29.34 31.99 39.02
C SER A 19 29.22 31.22 37.70
N VAL A 20 29.40 32.02 36.65
CA VAL A 20 30.35 31.82 35.54
C VAL A 20 30.00 30.76 34.49
N VAL A 21 29.61 31.32 33.35
CA VAL A 21 29.81 30.77 32.01
C VAL A 21 31.28 30.37 31.83
N ALA A 22 31.53 29.08 31.64
CA ALA A 22 32.78 28.59 31.09
C ALA A 22 32.46 27.73 29.86
N VAL A 23 32.81 28.27 28.70
CA VAL A 23 32.82 27.60 27.40
C VAL A 23 33.79 26.42 27.47
N THR A 24 33.32 25.23 27.10
CA THR A 24 34.18 24.15 26.59
C THR A 24 33.64 23.64 25.26
N PRO A 25 34.52 23.34 24.29
CA PRO A 25 34.15 23.09 22.90
C PRO A 25 33.57 21.68 22.77
N ALA A 26 32.36 21.58 22.21
CA ALA A 26 31.71 20.32 21.89
C ALA A 26 32.35 19.64 20.66
N HIS A 27 33.59 19.18 20.81
CA HIS A 27 34.20 18.18 19.93
C HIS A 27 33.97 16.78 20.50
N HIS A 28 32.73 16.27 20.50
CA HIS A 28 32.51 14.84 20.78
C HIS A 28 31.18 14.23 20.32
N LEU A 29 30.42 14.90 19.44
CA LEU A 29 29.14 14.39 18.91
C LEU A 29 29.09 14.33 17.38
N ARG A 30 30.21 13.96 16.75
CA ARG A 30 30.27 13.69 15.29
C ARG A 30 30.66 12.26 14.95
N SER A 31 30.70 11.36 15.93
CA SER A 31 31.20 9.99 15.78
C SER A 31 30.19 8.91 16.19
N LEU A 32 28.88 9.14 15.98
CA LEU A 32 27.83 8.12 16.05
C LEU A 32 26.93 8.09 14.80
N LEU A 33 27.32 8.79 13.73
CA LEU A 33 26.69 8.70 12.40
C LEU A 33 27.57 7.95 11.40
N ALA A 34 28.49 7.12 11.90
CA ALA A 34 29.30 6.25 11.07
C ALA A 34 28.47 5.06 10.62
N SER A 35 27.98 5.16 9.38
CA SER A 35 27.93 4.06 8.43
C SER A 35 26.86 2.98 8.66
N GLU A 36 25.59 3.36 8.61
CA GLU A 36 24.63 2.54 7.86
C GLU A 36 24.74 2.93 6.39
N GLN A 37 25.75 2.36 5.73
CA GLN A 37 25.83 2.37 4.29
C GLN A 37 24.59 1.64 3.77
N PRO A 38 23.69 2.29 2.98
CA PRO A 38 22.64 1.54 2.32
C PRO A 38 23.37 0.55 1.42
N THR A 39 23.30 -0.73 1.76
CA THR A 39 23.69 -1.79 0.84
C THR A 39 22.85 -1.56 -0.41
N THR A 40 23.48 -1.01 -1.44
CA THR A 40 22.95 -0.98 -2.80
C THR A 40 22.91 -2.42 -3.30
N SER A 41 22.03 -3.24 -2.72
CA SER A 41 21.45 -4.34 -3.46
C SER A 41 20.68 -3.67 -4.59
N THR A 42 21.20 -3.76 -5.81
CA THR A 42 20.42 -3.48 -7.01
C THR A 42 19.05 -4.14 -6.80
N PRO A 43 17.93 -3.39 -6.83
CA PRO A 43 16.62 -3.98 -6.60
C PRO A 43 16.48 -5.14 -7.57
N GLN A 44 16.36 -6.35 -7.04
CA GLN A 44 16.03 -7.50 -7.87
C GLN A 44 14.72 -7.12 -8.55
N SER A 45 14.72 -7.05 -9.89
CA SER A 45 13.56 -6.59 -10.64
C SER A 45 12.33 -7.34 -10.16
N ALA A 46 11.30 -6.58 -9.79
CA ALA A 46 10.05 -7.11 -9.30
C ALA A 46 9.55 -8.23 -10.21
N LYS A 47 9.14 -9.37 -9.63
CA LYS A 47 8.61 -10.48 -10.42
C LYS A 47 7.19 -10.14 -10.86
N THR A 48 7.02 -9.85 -12.14
CA THR A 48 5.70 -9.57 -12.73
C THR A 48 4.97 -10.85 -13.14
N VAL A 49 3.71 -10.97 -12.75
CA VAL A 49 2.79 -12.05 -13.12
C VAL A 49 1.55 -11.44 -13.73
N GLN A 50 1.25 -11.77 -14.98
CA GLN A 50 0.00 -11.35 -15.62
C GLN A 50 -1.14 -12.31 -15.24
N VAL A 51 -2.29 -11.74 -14.89
CA VAL A 51 -3.49 -12.52 -14.55
C VAL A 51 -4.20 -12.97 -15.82
N GLU A 52 -4.47 -14.27 -15.90
CA GLU A 52 -5.37 -14.83 -16.90
C GLU A 52 -6.79 -14.99 -16.34
N TRP A 53 -7.78 -14.59 -17.13
CA TRP A 53 -9.19 -14.59 -16.76
C TRP A 53 -9.95 -15.64 -17.58
N THR A 54 -10.81 -16.41 -16.91
CA THR A 54 -11.70 -17.40 -17.55
C THR A 54 -13.14 -16.93 -17.37
N ALA A 55 -13.89 -16.83 -18.46
CA ALA A 55 -15.30 -16.45 -18.40
C ALA A 55 -16.10 -17.48 -17.59
N SER A 56 -16.99 -16.97 -16.74
CA SER A 56 -18.05 -17.76 -16.13
C SER A 56 -19.18 -17.99 -17.14
N GLU A 57 -20.22 -18.75 -16.76
CA GLU A 57 -21.44 -18.90 -17.58
C GLU A 57 -22.08 -17.54 -17.91
N ASP A 58 -21.89 -16.55 -17.03
CA ASP A 58 -22.15 -15.14 -17.28
C ASP A 58 -20.94 -14.48 -17.96
N THR A 59 -21.13 -14.01 -19.20
CA THR A 59 -20.09 -13.33 -20.02
C THR A 59 -19.54 -12.04 -19.41
N THR A 60 -20.16 -11.52 -18.35
CA THR A 60 -19.69 -10.32 -17.63
C THR A 60 -18.81 -10.65 -16.43
N GLN A 61 -18.79 -11.90 -15.97
CA GLN A 61 -18.02 -12.33 -14.81
C GLN A 61 -16.91 -13.29 -15.20
N PHE A 62 -15.72 -13.05 -14.65
CA PHE A 62 -14.54 -13.83 -14.95
C PHE A 62 -13.86 -14.27 -13.65
N ALA A 63 -13.45 -15.53 -13.62
CA ALA A 63 -12.62 -16.09 -12.56
C ALA A 63 -11.16 -16.07 -12.99
N MET A 64 -10.29 -15.69 -12.07
CA MET A 64 -8.84 -15.76 -12.26
C MET A 64 -8.40 -17.23 -12.35
N LYS A 65 -7.50 -17.55 -13.30
CA LYS A 65 -6.80 -18.84 -13.29
C LYS A 65 -5.79 -18.90 -12.14
N PRO A 66 -5.57 -20.09 -11.53
CA PRO A 66 -4.59 -20.23 -10.46
C PRO A 66 -3.21 -19.74 -10.87
N ILE A 67 -2.57 -18.94 -10.01
CA ILE A 67 -1.17 -18.53 -10.16
C ILE A 67 -0.29 -19.26 -9.16
N LYS A 68 1.00 -19.41 -9.48
CA LYS A 68 1.95 -20.03 -8.55
C LYS A 68 2.14 -19.14 -7.32
N LYS A 69 2.45 -19.78 -6.19
CA LYS A 69 2.85 -19.10 -4.95
C LYS A 69 3.96 -18.08 -5.23
N ILE A 70 3.85 -16.94 -4.57
CA ILE A 70 4.75 -15.81 -4.67
C ILE A 70 5.58 -15.77 -3.39
N VAL A 71 6.90 -15.84 -3.52
CA VAL A 71 7.84 -15.74 -2.40
C VAL A 71 8.43 -14.34 -2.42
N GLY A 72 8.52 -13.72 -1.24
CA GLY A 72 8.85 -12.30 -1.05
C GLY A 72 10.14 -11.88 -1.72
N ASP A 73 9.98 -10.89 -2.60
CA ASP A 73 10.92 -9.95 -3.22
C ASP A 73 9.99 -9.16 -4.17
N GLU A 74 9.72 -7.86 -3.90
CA GLU A 74 8.67 -7.02 -4.53
C GLU A 74 7.97 -7.67 -5.73
N ALA A 75 6.89 -8.42 -5.49
CA ALA A 75 6.19 -9.12 -6.58
C ALA A 75 5.03 -8.27 -7.07
N VAL A 76 4.71 -8.39 -8.36
CA VAL A 76 3.69 -7.60 -9.02
C VAL A 76 2.72 -8.53 -9.73
N VAL A 77 1.43 -8.48 -9.38
CA VAL A 77 0.36 -9.20 -10.09
C VAL A 77 -0.46 -8.20 -10.89
N VAL A 78 -0.28 -8.22 -12.21
CA VAL A 78 -0.91 -7.29 -13.15
C VAL A 78 -2.26 -7.84 -13.59
N TYR A 79 -3.32 -7.08 -13.33
CA TYR A 79 -4.69 -7.44 -13.69
C TYR A 79 -5.35 -6.48 -14.68
N TYR A 80 -4.69 -5.37 -14.97
CA TYR A 80 -5.08 -4.41 -16.00
C TYR A 80 -3.83 -3.81 -16.62
N ASP A 81 -3.71 -3.87 -17.94
CA ASP A 81 -2.62 -3.28 -18.70
C ASP A 81 -3.08 -2.98 -20.13
N THR A 82 -3.12 -1.69 -20.49
CA THR A 82 -3.58 -1.25 -21.81
C THR A 82 -2.56 -1.53 -22.93
N ALA A 83 -1.28 -1.73 -22.59
CA ALA A 83 -0.25 -2.05 -23.56
C ALA A 83 -0.30 -3.53 -23.98
N LEU A 84 -0.75 -4.41 -23.07
CA LEU A 84 -0.81 -5.86 -23.31
C LEU A 84 -2.18 -6.32 -23.84
N ASN A 85 -3.25 -5.59 -23.53
CA ASN A 85 -4.60 -5.92 -23.97
C ASN A 85 -5.33 -4.67 -24.45
N SER A 86 -5.51 -4.54 -25.77
CA SER A 86 -6.24 -3.42 -26.37
C SER A 86 -7.70 -3.34 -25.93
N GLN A 87 -8.34 -4.47 -25.56
CA GLN A 87 -9.70 -4.46 -25.01
C GLN A 87 -9.76 -3.76 -23.65
N ALA A 88 -8.67 -3.82 -22.87
CA ALA A 88 -8.59 -3.14 -21.57
C ALA A 88 -8.65 -1.61 -21.71
N ALA A 89 -8.31 -1.04 -22.86
CA ALA A 89 -8.45 0.39 -23.09
C ALA A 89 -9.93 0.86 -23.13
N SER A 90 -10.83 -0.02 -23.56
CA SER A 90 -12.27 0.24 -23.69
C SER A 90 -13.12 -0.33 -22.55
N GLU A 91 -12.53 -1.15 -21.70
CA GLU A 91 -13.23 -1.89 -20.66
C GLU A 91 -13.32 -1.11 -19.33
N SER A 92 -14.47 -1.21 -18.67
CA SER A 92 -14.63 -0.79 -17.27
C SER A 92 -14.95 -2.04 -16.43
N ALA A 93 -14.27 -2.23 -15.31
CA ALA A 93 -14.48 -3.41 -14.48
C ALA A 93 -14.16 -3.16 -13.01
N THR A 94 -14.71 -4.03 -12.17
CA THR A 94 -14.29 -4.21 -10.78
C THR A 94 -13.56 -5.53 -10.65
N VAL A 95 -12.40 -5.52 -10.02
CA VAL A 95 -11.64 -6.72 -9.67
C VAL A 95 -11.60 -6.90 -8.16
N THR A 96 -11.64 -8.15 -7.70
CA THR A 96 -11.55 -8.53 -6.29
C THR A 96 -10.57 -9.69 -6.15
N PHE A 97 -9.69 -9.63 -5.15
CA PHE A 97 -8.74 -10.71 -4.84
C PHE A 97 -8.83 -11.12 -3.36
N ASP A 98 -8.66 -12.41 -3.11
CA ASP A 98 -8.35 -12.92 -1.77
C ASP A 98 -6.91 -13.41 -1.72
N VAL A 99 -6.14 -12.93 -0.75
CA VAL A 99 -4.70 -13.22 -0.62
C VAL A 99 -4.43 -13.87 0.73
N ARG A 100 -3.76 -15.02 0.74
CA ARG A 100 -3.22 -15.66 1.94
C ARG A 100 -1.75 -15.31 2.10
N THR A 101 -1.34 -14.99 3.33
CA THR A 101 0.04 -14.65 3.69
C THR A 101 0.25 -14.82 5.19
N SER A 102 1.49 -14.79 5.69
CA SER A 102 1.74 -14.64 7.13
C SER A 102 1.21 -13.29 7.66
N ALA A 103 0.97 -13.24 8.97
CA ALA A 103 0.49 -12.03 9.65
C ALA A 103 1.41 -10.83 9.42
N ASN A 104 0.84 -9.62 9.32
CA ASN A 104 1.53 -8.34 9.14
C ASN A 104 2.30 -8.16 7.81
N CYS A 105 2.11 -9.06 6.85
CA CYS A 105 2.54 -8.84 5.47
C CYS A 105 1.59 -7.88 4.75
N VAL A 106 2.13 -7.16 3.76
CA VAL A 106 1.46 -6.02 3.14
C VAL A 106 1.20 -6.28 1.66
N VAL A 107 -0.02 -5.98 1.25
CA VAL A 107 -0.45 -5.97 -0.15
C VAL A 107 -0.96 -4.58 -0.50
N SER A 108 -0.44 -4.00 -1.57
CA SER A 108 -0.87 -2.68 -2.04
C SER A 108 -1.52 -2.77 -3.42
N ILE A 109 -2.52 -1.91 -3.67
CA ILE A 109 -3.10 -1.70 -4.99
C ILE A 109 -2.40 -0.49 -5.60
N CYS A 110 -1.71 -0.70 -6.72
CA CYS A 110 -0.95 0.35 -7.37
C CYS A 110 -1.29 0.47 -8.85
N GLY A 111 -1.00 1.63 -9.42
CA GLY A 111 -1.13 1.89 -10.83
C GLY A 111 0.09 2.63 -11.41
N GLY A 112 0.39 2.32 -12.66
CA GLY A 112 1.40 3.04 -13.44
C GLY A 112 0.79 4.30 -14.05
N ALA A 113 1.20 5.48 -13.58
CA ALA A 113 0.77 6.74 -14.16
C ALA A 113 1.63 7.10 -15.38
N SER A 114 0.99 7.30 -16.53
CA SER A 114 1.65 7.65 -17.81
C SER A 114 1.65 9.15 -18.11
N ARG A 115 1.15 10.00 -17.20
CA ARG A 115 0.75 11.39 -17.54
C ARG A 115 1.83 12.47 -17.35
N TRP A 116 3.07 12.13 -16.99
CA TRP A 116 4.13 13.13 -16.80
C TRP A 116 5.25 12.99 -17.81
N VAL A 117 5.71 14.13 -18.34
CA VAL A 117 6.83 14.27 -19.30
C VAL A 117 8.18 13.81 -18.70
N ILE A 118 8.19 13.34 -17.45
CA ILE A 118 9.36 12.87 -16.70
C ILE A 118 9.02 11.52 -16.05
N GLY A 119 9.06 10.45 -16.86
CA GLY A 119 9.04 9.06 -16.41
C GLY A 119 7.69 8.51 -15.94
N SER A 120 7.54 7.19 -16.04
CA SER A 120 6.44 6.45 -15.43
C SER A 120 6.62 6.43 -13.91
N GLN A 121 5.65 6.93 -13.15
CA GLN A 121 5.64 6.82 -11.69
C GLN A 121 4.60 5.81 -11.25
N GLU A 122 5.01 4.89 -10.38
CA GLU A 122 4.12 4.01 -9.62
C GLU A 122 3.41 4.83 -8.54
N GLN A 123 2.09 4.67 -8.45
CA GLN A 123 1.28 5.25 -7.37
C GLN A 123 0.42 4.16 -6.74
N CYS A 124 0.51 3.99 -5.42
CA CYS A 124 -0.31 3.06 -4.67
C CYS A 124 -1.47 3.79 -3.99
N PHE A 125 -2.68 3.28 -4.18
CA PHE A 125 -3.94 3.92 -3.78
C PHE A 125 -4.48 3.33 -2.48
N ASP A 126 -4.29 2.03 -2.28
CA ASP A 126 -4.74 1.31 -1.10
C ASP A 126 -3.66 0.34 -0.61
N LEU A 127 -3.65 0.10 0.69
CA LEU A 127 -2.72 -0.78 1.38
C LEU A 127 -3.48 -1.64 2.38
N PHE A 128 -3.23 -2.95 2.33
CA PHE A 128 -3.87 -3.95 3.17
C PHE A 128 -2.81 -4.72 3.95
N ILE A 129 -2.97 -4.76 5.27
CA ILE A 129 -2.08 -5.49 6.17
C ILE A 129 -2.79 -6.76 6.63
N ALA A 130 -2.13 -7.90 6.51
CA ALA A 130 -2.67 -9.17 6.97
C ALA A 130 -2.85 -9.14 8.49
N PRO A 131 -4.07 -9.40 9.01
CA PRO A 131 -4.30 -9.40 10.46
C PRO A 131 -3.52 -10.54 11.11
N LYS A 132 -3.26 -10.46 12.41
CA LYS A 132 -2.68 -11.59 13.15
C LYS A 132 -3.69 -12.72 13.24
N SER A 133 -3.31 -13.90 12.74
CA SER A 133 -4.15 -15.10 12.85
C SER A 133 -4.06 -15.72 14.24
N SER A 134 -5.17 -16.31 14.70
CA SER A 134 -5.23 -17.16 15.89
C SER A 134 -5.03 -18.65 15.57
N ASP A 135 -4.90 -19.00 14.29
CA ASP A 135 -4.72 -20.37 13.86
C ASP A 135 -3.28 -20.87 14.10
N ALA A 136 -3.14 -22.19 14.26
CA ALA A 136 -1.84 -22.81 14.51
C ALA A 136 -0.92 -22.76 13.27
N SER A 137 -1.48 -22.52 12.08
CA SER A 137 -0.69 -22.39 10.85
C SER A 137 0.04 -21.04 10.76
N GLY A 138 -0.40 -20.03 11.52
CA GLY A 138 0.14 -18.68 11.47
C GLY A 138 -0.16 -17.95 10.15
N THR A 139 -1.06 -18.49 9.32
CA THR A 139 -1.44 -17.89 8.05
C THR A 139 -2.72 -17.07 8.20
N SER A 140 -2.70 -15.92 7.53
CA SER A 140 -3.74 -14.91 7.55
C SER A 140 -4.28 -14.71 6.14
N VAL A 141 -5.56 -14.34 6.04
CA VAL A 141 -6.19 -14.08 4.75
C VAL A 141 -6.68 -12.63 4.70
N ILE A 142 -6.20 -11.89 3.71
CA ILE A 142 -6.74 -10.59 3.31
C ILE A 142 -7.84 -10.87 2.30
N ARG A 143 -9.09 -10.62 2.69
CA ARG A 143 -10.25 -10.87 1.84
C ARG A 143 -10.69 -9.60 1.14
N GLY A 144 -11.07 -9.73 -0.12
CA GLY A 144 -11.74 -8.66 -0.84
C GLY A 144 -10.86 -7.45 -1.13
N VAL A 145 -9.59 -7.64 -1.46
CA VAL A 145 -8.73 -6.58 -2.01
C VAL A 145 -9.33 -6.16 -3.35
N LYS A 146 -9.89 -4.95 -3.41
CA LYS A 146 -10.76 -4.50 -4.52
C LYS A 146 -10.19 -3.29 -5.23
N ALA A 147 -10.23 -3.33 -6.56
CA ALA A 147 -9.97 -2.17 -7.39
C ALA A 147 -11.05 -2.05 -8.47
N ALA A 148 -11.32 -0.83 -8.90
CA ALA A 148 -12.17 -0.57 -10.04
C ALA A 148 -11.45 0.36 -11.02
N TYR A 149 -11.69 0.14 -12.31
CA TYR A 149 -11.21 1.01 -13.38
C TYR A 149 -12.33 1.29 -14.37
N ASP A 150 -12.27 2.48 -14.97
CA ASP A 150 -13.26 2.95 -15.93
C ASP A 150 -12.55 3.47 -17.19
N SER A 151 -12.93 2.94 -18.35
CA SER A 151 -12.41 3.38 -19.64
C SER A 151 -12.68 4.86 -19.93
N ASN A 152 -13.74 5.44 -19.35
CA ASN A 152 -14.05 6.86 -19.50
C ASN A 152 -13.21 7.76 -18.58
N ARG A 153 -12.56 7.20 -17.56
CA ARG A 153 -11.76 7.91 -16.56
C ARG A 153 -10.44 7.19 -16.33
N GLN A 154 -9.63 7.12 -17.37
CA GLN A 154 -8.31 6.49 -17.31
C GLN A 154 -7.36 7.28 -16.38
N ILE A 155 -7.24 6.82 -15.15
CA ILE A 155 -6.33 7.38 -14.13
C ILE A 155 -4.94 6.72 -14.16
N ALA A 156 -4.81 5.52 -14.74
CA ALA A 156 -3.57 4.78 -14.90
C ALA A 156 -3.60 3.92 -16.17
N SER A 157 -2.43 3.65 -16.77
CA SER A 157 -2.30 2.74 -17.93
C SER A 157 -2.20 1.27 -17.52
N GLN A 158 -1.89 1.02 -16.25
CA GLN A 158 -1.72 -0.30 -15.68
C GLN A 158 -2.19 -0.29 -14.23
N PHE A 159 -2.80 -1.39 -13.77
CA PHE A 159 -3.05 -1.64 -12.36
C PHE A 159 -2.56 -3.03 -11.94
N PHE A 160 -2.03 -3.09 -10.72
CA PHE A 160 -1.44 -4.30 -10.18
C PHE A 160 -1.49 -4.35 -8.66
N LEU A 161 -1.42 -5.57 -8.13
CA LEU A 161 -1.12 -5.80 -6.72
C LEU A 161 0.40 -5.84 -6.54
N LYS A 162 0.89 -5.09 -5.56
CA LYS A 162 2.29 -5.12 -5.12
C LYS A 162 2.40 -5.79 -3.76
N PHE A 163 3.33 -6.73 -3.63
CA PHE A 163 3.53 -7.53 -2.43
C PHE A 163 4.87 -7.20 -1.78
N ASP A 164 4.84 -6.79 -0.51
CA ASP A 164 6.06 -6.45 0.22
C ASP A 164 6.86 -7.71 0.54
N GLY A 165 8.17 -7.69 0.30
CA GLY A 165 9.02 -8.86 0.55
C GLY A 165 9.17 -9.20 2.04
N LYS A 166 8.93 -8.24 2.93
CA LYS A 166 9.18 -8.38 4.37
C LYS A 166 7.97 -8.02 5.21
N ASN A 167 7.88 -8.67 6.36
CA ASN A 167 6.91 -8.41 7.40
C ASN A 167 7.08 -6.98 7.93
N PHE A 168 5.98 -6.24 8.01
CA PHE A 168 6.02 -4.84 8.41
C PHE A 168 6.46 -4.62 9.86
N ILE A 169 6.31 -5.64 10.72
CA ILE A 169 6.61 -5.54 12.16
C ILE A 169 7.99 -6.11 12.48
N ASP A 170 8.30 -7.33 12.03
CA ASP A 170 9.50 -8.06 12.46
C ASP A 170 10.55 -8.26 11.36
N GLY A 171 10.27 -7.84 10.12
CA GLY A 171 11.20 -7.94 8.99
C GLY A 171 11.42 -9.36 8.44
N SER A 172 10.71 -10.38 8.94
CA SER A 172 10.74 -11.74 8.40
C SER A 172 10.23 -11.78 6.95
N LEU A 173 10.60 -12.82 6.19
CA LEU A 173 10.20 -12.94 4.78
C LEU A 173 8.69 -13.18 4.67
N CYS A 174 8.03 -12.43 3.78
CA CYS A 174 6.63 -12.66 3.46
C CYS A 174 6.47 -13.65 2.31
N GLU A 175 5.44 -14.49 2.39
CA GLU A 175 5.04 -15.40 1.33
C GLU A 175 3.56 -15.22 1.05
N TYR A 176 3.21 -15.11 -0.24
CA TYR A 176 1.87 -14.79 -0.68
C TYR A 176 1.30 -15.87 -1.59
N GLU A 177 0.01 -16.12 -1.42
CA GLU A 177 -0.80 -16.96 -2.30
C GLU A 177 -2.07 -16.20 -2.64
N VAL A 178 -2.26 -15.84 -3.91
CA VAL A 178 -3.54 -15.27 -4.38
C VAL A 178 -4.50 -16.44 -4.56
N ILE A 179 -5.40 -16.62 -3.59
CA ILE A 179 -6.28 -17.79 -3.48
C ILE A 179 -7.38 -17.73 -4.54
N SER A 180 -7.91 -16.52 -4.78
CA SER A 180 -8.97 -16.28 -5.73
C SER A 180 -8.88 -14.87 -6.30
N GLY A 181 -9.42 -14.72 -7.51
CA GLY A 181 -9.61 -13.45 -8.15
C GLY A 181 -10.91 -13.48 -8.95
N THR A 182 -11.71 -12.44 -8.84
CA THR A 182 -12.90 -12.23 -9.69
C THR A 182 -12.80 -10.90 -10.40
N LYS A 183 -13.29 -10.86 -11.62
CA LYS A 183 -13.39 -9.66 -12.44
C LYS A 183 -14.79 -9.57 -13.00
N THR A 184 -15.47 -8.46 -12.73
CA THR A 184 -16.81 -8.19 -13.26
C THR A 184 -16.73 -6.98 -14.19
N VAL A 185 -16.97 -7.25 -15.47
CA VAL A 185 -16.98 -6.25 -16.53
C VAL A 185 -18.32 -5.52 -16.51
N SER A 186 -18.24 -4.20 -16.47
CA SER A 186 -19.42 -3.33 -16.51
C SER A 186 -19.59 -2.80 -17.92
N SER A 187 -20.78 -2.98 -18.50
CA SER A 187 -21.16 -2.25 -19.71
C SER A 187 -21.39 -0.79 -19.33
N SER A 188 -20.35 0.04 -19.39
CA SER A 188 -20.56 1.49 -19.32
C SER A 188 -21.27 1.90 -20.61
N PRO A 189 -22.50 2.44 -20.57
CA PRO A 189 -23.17 2.85 -21.79
C PRO A 189 -22.35 3.98 -22.41
N VAL A 190 -21.78 3.73 -23.60
CA VAL A 190 -21.32 4.80 -24.48
C VAL A 190 -22.53 5.70 -24.67
N ALA A 191 -22.47 6.93 -24.16
CA ALA A 191 -23.48 7.93 -24.44
C ALA A 191 -23.44 8.19 -25.95
N THR A 192 -24.22 7.43 -26.70
CA THR A 192 -24.56 7.75 -28.08
C THR A 192 -25.35 9.04 -28.01
N GLY A 193 -24.64 10.16 -28.18
CA GLY A 193 -25.25 11.46 -28.39
C GLY A 193 -26.16 11.35 -29.61
N SER A 194 -27.44 11.11 -29.35
CA SER A 194 -28.48 11.15 -30.36
C SER A 194 -28.50 12.55 -30.93
N SER A 195 -27.94 12.70 -32.13
CA SER A 195 -28.16 13.89 -32.95
C SER A 195 -29.62 13.88 -33.33
N ALA A 196 -30.45 14.53 -32.52
CA ALA A 196 -31.79 14.91 -32.93
C ALA A 196 -31.62 15.92 -34.08
N VAL A 197 -31.74 15.42 -35.31
CA VAL A 197 -31.95 16.23 -36.50
C VAL A 197 -33.26 16.98 -36.29
N ALA A 198 -33.15 18.27 -35.98
CA ALA A 198 -34.27 19.20 -36.04
C ALA A 198 -34.52 19.52 -37.52
N THR A 199 -35.53 18.88 -38.12
CA THR A 199 -36.11 19.35 -39.38
C THR A 199 -36.99 20.57 -39.08
N SER A 200 -36.55 21.72 -39.59
CA SER A 200 -37.30 22.95 -39.77
C SER A 200 -38.42 22.82 -40.79
#